data_AF-A0A9X7NK14-F1
#
_entry.id   AF-A0A9X7NK14-F1
#
_cell.length_a   1.000
_cell.length_b   1.000
_cell.length_c   1.000
_cell.angle_alpha   90.00
_cell.angle_beta   90.00
_cell.angle_gamma   90.00
#
_symmetry.space_group_name_H-M   'P 1'
#
loop_
_entity.id
_entity.type
_entity.pdbx_description
1 polymer ?
#
loop_
_entity_poly.entity_id
_entity_poly.type
_entity_poly.pdbx_seq_one_letter_code
_entity_poly.pdbx_strand_id
1 'polypeptide(L)' 'MTPASSEDHLTRSAEQRARDVVSRIVGQAEPIPGHQGGGHRLDMQLLYEEVVAALRETIDDLAFCTGSKSS' A
#
# COMPACT_ATOMS: atom_id res chain seq x y z
N MET A 1 3.27 -4.78 22.91
CA MET A 1 2.69 -4.37 21.61
C MET A 1 1.96 -3.07 21.84
N THR A 2 2.57 -1.95 21.48
CA THR A 2 1.87 -0.66 21.37
C THR A 2 0.87 -0.79 20.23
N PRO A 3 -0.40 -0.37 20.38
CA PRO A 3 -1.30 -0.28 19.25
C PRO A 3 -0.75 0.81 18.35
N ALA A 4 -0.17 0.43 17.22
CA ALA A 4 0.18 1.40 16.20
C ALA A 4 -1.14 2.07 15.77
N SER A 5 -1.23 3.36 16.08
CA SER A 5 -2.27 4.33 15.75
C SER A 5 -3.32 3.86 14.74
N SER A 6 -4.47 3.38 15.22
CA SER A 6 -5.65 3.26 14.37
C SER A 6 -6.14 4.62 13.85
N GLU A 7 -5.67 5.73 14.43
CA GLU A 7 -5.98 7.11 14.03
C GLU A 7 -5.10 7.64 12.86
N ASP A 8 -3.96 7.00 12.58
CA ASP A 8 -3.07 7.41 11.48
C ASP A 8 -3.65 7.07 10.10
N HIS A 9 -4.55 6.10 10.02
CA HIS A 9 -5.20 5.70 8.77
C HIS A 9 -6.28 6.72 8.33
N LEU A 10 -6.90 7.42 9.29
CA LEU A 10 -7.99 8.38 9.03
C LEU A 10 -7.52 9.71 8.44
N THR A 11 -6.21 10.02 8.50
CA THR A 11 -5.66 11.32 8.04
C THR A 11 -4.91 11.23 6.70
N ARG A 12 -4.60 10.02 6.20
CA ARG A 12 -3.89 9.88 4.94
C ARG A 12 -4.84 9.95 3.75
N SER A 13 -4.48 10.73 2.74
CA SER A 13 -5.19 10.71 1.46
C SER A 13 -4.97 9.36 0.75
N ALA A 14 -5.89 8.98 -0.14
CA ALA A 14 -5.73 7.80 -0.99
C ALA A 14 -4.41 7.84 -1.79
N GLU A 15 -3.97 9.03 -2.19
CA GLU A 15 -2.69 9.24 -2.88
C GLU A 15 -1.49 8.93 -1.97
N GLN A 16 -1.52 9.39 -0.71
CA GLN A 16 -0.46 9.11 0.25
C GLN A 16 -0.32 7.61 0.49
N ARG A 17 -1.44 6.89 0.60
CA ARG A 17 -1.44 5.43 0.74
C ARG A 17 -0.90 4.71 -0.48
N ALA A 18 -1.28 5.16 -1.68
CA ALA A 18 -0.72 4.62 -2.92
C ALA A 18 0.81 4.78 -2.97
N ARG A 19 1.33 5.92 -2.55
CA ARG A 19 2.79 6.18 -2.45
C ARG A 19 3.46 5.26 -1.43
N ASP A 20 2.84 5.02 -0.29
CA ASP A 20 3.37 4.11 0.74
C ASP A 20 3.48 2.67 0.21
N VAL A 21 2.45 2.18 -0.50
CA VAL A 21 2.42 0.85 -1.13
C VAL A 21 3.54 0.72 -2.17
N VAL A 22 3.65 1.69 -3.07
CA VAL A 22 4.73 1.71 -4.08
C VAL A 22 6.10 1.72 -3.43
N SER A 23 6.28 2.50 -2.35
CA SER A 23 7.56 2.55 -1.62
C SER A 23 7.93 1.21 -1.00
N ARG A 24 6.95 0.48 -0.43
CA ARG A 24 7.19 -0.88 0.10
C ARG A 24 7.57 -1.87 -1.01
N ILE A 25 6.85 -1.85 -2.13
CA ILE A 25 7.14 -2.71 -3.28
C ILE A 25 8.56 -2.47 -3.80
N VAL A 26 8.95 -1.21 -3.99
CA VAL A 26 10.30 -0.85 -4.46
C VAL A 26 11.37 -1.24 -3.44
N GLY A 27 11.10 -1.04 -2.14
CA GLY A 27 12.04 -1.39 -1.07
C GLY A 27 12.34 -2.88 -0.96
N GLN A 28 11.44 -3.74 -1.46
CA GLN A 28 11.60 -5.19 -1.47
C GLN A 28 12.20 -5.72 -2.78
N ALA A 29 12.30 -4.87 -3.80
CA ALA A 29 12.75 -5.27 -5.12
C ALA A 29 14.28 -5.30 -5.21
N GLU A 30 14.85 -6.45 -5.58
CA GLU A 30 16.30 -6.60 -5.70
C GLU A 30 16.84 -5.78 -6.89
N PRO A 31 17.89 -4.97 -6.71
CA PRO A 31 18.45 -4.18 -7.80
C PRO A 31 19.12 -5.08 -8.85
N ILE A 32 18.86 -4.80 -10.12
CA ILE A 32 19.52 -5.44 -11.26
C ILE A 32 20.73 -4.58 -11.63
N PRO A 33 21.94 -5.16 -11.74
CA PRO A 33 23.13 -4.40 -12.15
C PRO A 33 22.94 -3.72 -13.51
N GLY A 34 23.45 -2.50 -13.67
CA GLY A 34 23.28 -1.71 -14.90
C GLY A 34 23.82 -2.39 -16.17
N HIS A 35 24.82 -3.25 -16.03
CA HIS A 35 25.37 -4.04 -17.14
C HIS A 35 24.44 -5.18 -17.61
N GLN A 36 23.39 -5.50 -16.86
CA GLN A 36 22.35 -6.50 -17.20
C GLN A 36 21.03 -5.84 -17.65
N GLY A 37 21.03 -4.53 -17.93
CA GLY A 37 19.84 -3.77 -18.32
C GLY A 37 19.29 -2.86 -17.22
N GLY A 38 19.78 -2.99 -15.98
CA GLY A 38 19.36 -2.15 -14.85
C GLY A 38 17.94 -2.43 -14.36
N GLY A 39 17.46 -1.62 -13.44
CA GLY A 39 16.11 -1.72 -12.85
C GLY A 39 16.07 -2.55 -11.58
N HIS A 40 14.88 -3.05 -11.24
CA HIS A 40 14.65 -3.86 -10.06
C HIS A 40 13.88 -5.13 -10.42
N ARG A 41 14.29 -6.25 -9.83
CA ARG A 41 13.60 -7.52 -9.92
C ARG A 41 12.46 -7.52 -8.92
N LEU A 42 11.24 -7.62 -9.45
CA LEU A 42 10.02 -7.70 -8.66
C LEU A 42 9.59 -9.16 -8.54
N ASP A 43 9.27 -9.57 -7.32
CA ASP A 43 8.49 -10.79 -7.10
C ASP A 43 7.03 -10.49 -7.43
N MET A 44 6.53 -11.15 -8.48
CA MET A 44 5.16 -10.91 -8.97
C MET A 44 4.09 -11.38 -7.98
N GLN A 45 4.39 -12.36 -7.13
CA GLN A 45 3.45 -12.82 -6.11
C GLN A 45 3.36 -11.81 -4.97
N LEU A 46 4.51 -11.32 -4.51
CA LEU A 46 4.54 -10.28 -3.49
C LEU A 46 3.87 -8.97 -3.97
N LEU A 47 4.14 -8.58 -5.22
CA LEU A 47 3.48 -7.45 -5.86
C LEU A 47 1.96 -7.61 -5.87
N TYR A 48 1.47 -8.80 -6.24
CA TYR A 48 0.04 -9.09 -6.26
C TYR A 48 -0.57 -8.94 -4.86
N GLU A 49 0.09 -9.48 -3.83
CA GLU A 49 -0.38 -9.43 -2.44
C GLU A 49 -0.47 -7.99 -1.92
N GLU A 50 0.55 -7.16 -2.14
CA GLU A 50 0.55 -5.74 -1.74
C GLU A 50 -0.55 -4.94 -2.45
N VAL A 51 -0.76 -5.19 -3.75
CA VAL A 51 -1.83 -4.51 -4.51
C VAL A 51 -3.21 -4.92 -4.01
N VAL A 52 -3.45 -6.20 -3.77
CA VAL A 52 -4.73 -6.69 -3.24
C VAL A 52 -4.98 -6.15 -1.83
N ALA A 53 -3.96 -6.11 -0.98
CA ALA A 53 -4.07 -5.55 0.37
C ALA A 53 -4.42 -4.05 0.32
N ALA A 54 -3.72 -3.27 -0.51
CA ALA A 54 -3.99 -1.85 -0.69
C ALA A 54 -5.41 -1.57 -1.23
N LEU A 55 -5.88 -2.41 -2.15
CA LEU A 55 -7.23 -2.30 -2.70
C LEU A 55 -8.29 -2.61 -1.64
N ARG A 56 -8.08 -3.65 -0.83
CA ARG A 56 -8.99 -3.99 0.27
C ARG A 56 -9.07 -2.87 1.30
N GLU A 57 -7.95 -2.33 1.74
CA GLU A 57 -7.91 -1.18 2.67
C GLU A 57 -8.69 0.01 2.09
N THR A 58 -8.56 0.29 0.79
CA THR A 58 -9.31 1.36 0.13
C THR A 58 -10.82 1.09 0.08
N ILE A 59 -11.22 -0.16 -0.15
CA ILE A 59 -12.64 -0.55 -0.16
C ILE A 59 -13.23 -0.47 1.25
N ASP A 60 -12.50 -0.93 2.26
CA ASP A 60 -12.91 -0.89 3.66
C ASP A 60 -13.08 0.56 4.15
N ASP A 61 -12.16 1.46 3.77
CA ASP A 61 -12.26 2.90 4.01
C ASP A 61 -13.53 3.50 3.38
N LEU A 62 -13.83 3.15 2.12
CA LEU A 62 -15.02 3.63 1.43
C LEU A 62 -16.30 3.11 2.09
N ALA A 63 -16.33 1.83 2.45
CA ALA A 63 -17.45 1.22 3.16
C ALA A 63 -17.69 1.93 4.50
N PHE A 64 -16.63 2.21 5.26
CA PHE A 64 -16.70 2.94 6.52
C PHE A 64 -17.20 4.37 6.35
N CYS A 65 -16.72 5.11 5.34
CA CYS A 65 -17.17 6.47 5.05
C CYS A 65 -18.65 6.55 4.62
N THR A 66 -19.21 5.49 4.03
CA THR A 66 -20.62 5.44 3.61
C THR A 66 -21.60 5.02 4.72
N GLY A 67 -21.12 4.41 5.81
CA GLY A 67 -21.94 3.95 6.93
C GLY A 67 -22.32 5.05 7.94
N SER A 68 -21.67 6.21 7.91
CA SER A 68 -21.77 7.26 8.93
C SER A 68 -22.92 8.26 8.73
N LYS A 69 -23.84 8.02 7.80
CA LYS A 69 -25.01 8.89 7.60
C LYS A 69 -26.20 8.42 8.45
N SER A 70 -26.03 8.50 9.76
CA SER A 70 -27.13 8.40 10.73
C SER A 70 -26.99 9.48 11.80
N SER A 71 -27.45 10.69 11.47
CA SER A 71 -28.01 11.68 12.39
C SER A 71 -28.79 12.71 11.59
#